data_AF-A0A9D1YXL2-F1
#
_entry.id   AF-A0A9D1YXL2-F1
#
_cell.length_a   1.000
_cell.length_b   1.000
_cell.length_c   1.000
_cell.angle_alpha   90.00
_cell.angle_beta   90.00
_cell.angle_gamma   90.00
#
_symmetry.space_group_name_H-M   'P 1'
#
loop_
_entity.id
_entity.type
_entity.pdbx_description
1 polymer ?
#
loop_
_entity_poly.entity_id
_entity_poly.type
_entity_poly.pdbx_seq_one_letter_code
_entity_poly.pdbx_strand_id
1 'polypeptide(L)'
;MQIISYALRPSISYAMLGLGCGGPWLGLATASFAVPPLLLAVWAGRLTDRWGERVPLITGSVALLSAGAAAFLLRESLAGLLLATVLLGLGVLFSVVGEQAWVMRGASAGRLD
;
A
#
# COMPACT_ATOMS: atom_id res chain seq x y z
N MET A 1 -8.01 -1.64 6.58
CA MET A 1 -6.68 -1.50 5.94
C MET A 1 -6.27 -0.03 5.80
N GLN A 2 -7.16 0.84 5.28
CA GLN A 2 -6.86 2.25 4.95
C GLN A 2 -6.42 3.16 6.11
N ILE A 3 -6.87 2.91 7.35
CA ILE A 3 -6.46 3.73 8.51
C ILE A 3 -4.94 3.67 8.71
N ILE A 4 -4.34 2.50 8.50
CA ILE A 4 -2.88 2.31 8.60
C ILE A 4 -2.18 3.17 7.55
N SER A 5 -2.65 3.17 6.29
CA SER A 5 -2.02 3.98 5.24
C SER A 5 -2.12 5.48 5.48
N TYR A 6 -3.22 5.96 6.04
CA TYR A 6 -3.37 7.38 6.39
C TYR A 6 -2.46 7.79 7.55
N ALA A 7 -2.26 6.91 8.53
CA ALA A 7 -1.37 7.19 9.67
C ALA A 7 0.12 7.07 9.30
N LEU A 8 0.50 6.08 8.50
CA LEU A 8 1.91 5.75 8.26
C LEU A 8 2.62 6.78 7.37
N ARG A 9 1.88 7.42 6.45
CA ARG A 9 2.42 8.39 5.50
C ARG A 9 3.04 9.64 6.17
N PRO A 10 2.35 10.36 7.08
CA PRO A 10 2.98 11.44 7.84
C PRO A 10 4.09 10.93 8.75
N SER A 11 3.94 9.77 9.40
CA SER A 11 4.99 9.21 10.27
C SER A 11 6.32 8.98 9.54
N ILE A 12 6.27 8.39 8.34
CA ILE A 12 7.47 8.19 7.50
C ILE A 12 8.06 9.54 7.08
N SER A 13 7.22 10.49 6.69
CA SER A 13 7.68 11.83 6.28
C SER A 13 8.40 12.56 7.43
N TYR A 14 7.87 12.47 8.65
CA TYR A 14 8.52 13.03 9.84
C TYR A 14 9.82 12.31 10.20
N ALA A 15 9.89 10.99 10.04
CA ALA A 15 11.13 10.25 10.26
C ALA A 15 12.23 10.69 9.27
N MET A 16 11.89 10.87 7.98
CA MET A 16 12.83 11.39 6.99
C MET A 16 13.30 12.81 7.33
N LEU A 17 12.39 13.69 7.75
CA LEU A 17 12.76 15.04 8.21
C LEU A 17 13.69 14.99 9.43
N GLY A 18 13.46 14.06 10.36
CA GLY A 18 14.35 13.82 11.50
C GLY A 18 15.76 13.38 11.10
N LEU A 19 15.92 12.73 9.95
CA LEU A 19 17.22 12.38 9.34
C LEU A 19 17.87 13.55 8.57
N GLY A 20 17.29 14.75 8.63
CA GLY A 20 17.78 15.92 7.90
C GLY A 20 17.47 15.89 6.39
N CYS A 21 16.55 15.03 5.95
CA CYS A 21 16.17 14.93 4.55
C CYS A 21 15.29 16.13 4.14
N GLY A 22 15.75 16.92 3.17
CA GLY A 22 14.99 18.04 2.60
C GLY A 22 13.95 17.64 1.54
N GLY A 23 13.35 18.64 0.89
CA GLY A 23 12.26 18.48 -0.10
C GLY A 23 12.48 17.43 -1.21
N PRO A 24 13.66 17.30 -1.83
CA PRO A 24 13.89 16.30 -2.89
C PRO A 24 13.65 14.85 -2.44
N TRP A 25 14.01 14.53 -1.19
CA TRP A 25 13.83 13.18 -0.64
C TRP A 25 12.37 12.85 -0.37
N LEU A 26 11.56 13.83 0.04
CA LEU A 26 10.11 13.66 0.17
C LEU A 26 9.46 13.44 -1.20
N GLY A 27 9.96 14.12 -2.25
CA GLY A 27 9.57 13.87 -3.63
C GLY A 27 9.89 12.43 -4.05
N LEU A 28 11.09 11.94 -3.73
CA LEU A 28 11.48 10.55 -3.99
C LEU A 28 10.59 9.55 -3.24
N ALA A 29 10.30 9.77 -1.96
CA ALA A 29 9.38 8.94 -1.20
C ALA A 29 7.98 8.92 -1.83
N THR A 30 7.48 10.07 -2.28
CA THR A 30 6.20 10.18 -2.99
C THR A 30 6.22 9.35 -4.28
N ALA A 31 7.31 9.42 -5.06
CA ALA A 31 7.48 8.59 -6.25
C ALA A 31 7.56 7.08 -5.89
N SER A 32 8.29 6.73 -4.85
CA SER A 32 8.38 5.35 -4.32
C SER A 32 7.04 4.80 -3.88
N PHE A 33 6.13 5.64 -3.38
CA PHE A 33 4.76 5.24 -3.06
C PHE A 33 3.92 5.01 -4.32
N ALA A 34 4.07 5.86 -5.35
CA ALA A 34 3.16 5.91 -6.50
C ALA A 34 3.56 4.98 -7.66
N VAL A 35 4.85 4.88 -7.97
CA VAL A 35 5.35 4.13 -9.13
C VAL A 35 5.02 2.64 -9.06
N PRO A 36 5.27 1.92 -7.94
CA PRO A 36 4.97 0.49 -7.89
C PRO A 36 3.48 0.18 -8.11
N PRO A 37 2.53 0.89 -7.46
CA PRO A 37 1.11 0.74 -7.76
C PRO A 37 0.75 1.01 -9.22
N LEU A 38 1.29 2.07 -9.82
CA LEU A 38 1.02 2.41 -11.22
C LEU A 38 1.42 1.27 -12.18
N LEU A 39 2.57 0.65 -11.93
CA LEU A 39 3.07 -0.45 -12.76
C LEU A 39 2.28 -1.75 -12.53
N LEU A 40 1.81 -1.99 -11.30
CA LEU A 40 1.18 -3.25 -10.91
C LEU A 40 -0.34 -3.20 -10.88
N ALA A 41 -0.98 -2.06 -11.11
CA ALA A 41 -2.44 -1.92 -11.04
C ALA A 41 -3.18 -2.89 -11.99
N VAL A 42 -2.72 -2.97 -13.24
CA VAL A 42 -3.33 -3.88 -14.25
C VAL A 42 -3.16 -5.34 -13.84
N TRP A 43 -2.00 -5.69 -13.28
CA TRP A 43 -1.71 -7.03 -12.79
C TRP A 43 -2.54 -7.38 -11.55
N ALA A 44 -2.72 -6.44 -10.64
CA ALA A 44 -3.56 -6.62 -9.46
C ALA A 44 -5.02 -6.87 -9.85
N GLY A 45 -5.55 -6.16 -10.85
CA GLY A 45 -6.88 -6.43 -11.42
C GLY A 45 -6.97 -7.85 -11.97
N ARG A 46 -6.06 -8.23 -12.88
CA ARG A 46 -6.03 -9.59 -13.46
C ARG A 46 -5.89 -10.70 -12.42
N LEU A 47 -5.10 -10.48 -11.38
CA LEU A 47 -4.94 -11.43 -10.29
C LEU A 47 -6.26 -11.64 -9.54
N THR A 48 -6.99 -10.55 -9.32
CA THR A 48 -8.30 -10.55 -8.66
C THR A 48 -9.35 -11.25 -9.52
N ASP A 49 -9.37 -10.99 -10.82
CA ASP A 49 -10.29 -11.65 -11.76
C ASP A 49 -10.07 -13.17 -11.80
N ARG A 50 -8.81 -13.61 -11.68
CA ARG A 50 -8.44 -15.03 -11.79
C ARG A 50 -8.62 -15.82 -10.49
N TRP A 51 -8.35 -15.20 -9.33
CA TRP A 51 -8.30 -15.90 -8.04
C TRP A 51 -9.32 -15.40 -7.01
N GLY A 52 -10.15 -14.43 -7.40
CA GLY A 52 -11.11 -13.77 -6.52
C GLY A 52 -10.50 -12.72 -5.61
N GLU A 53 -11.34 -12.14 -4.74
CA GLU A 53 -11.01 -11.03 -3.87
C GLU A 53 -10.10 -11.40 -2.68
N ARG A 54 -10.04 -12.67 -2.30
CA ARG A 54 -9.30 -13.11 -1.09
C ARG A 54 -7.79 -12.94 -1.25
N VAL A 55 -7.27 -13.24 -2.44
CA VAL A 55 -5.84 -13.10 -2.76
C VAL A 55 -5.36 -11.65 -2.60
N PRO A 56 -5.91 -10.66 -3.33
CA PRO A 56 -5.48 -9.26 -3.19
C PRO A 56 -5.63 -8.75 -1.75
N LEU A 57 -6.70 -9.11 -1.04
CA LEU A 57 -6.88 -8.72 0.37
C LEU A 57 -5.75 -9.23 1.28
N ILE A 58 -5.35 -10.50 1.16
CA ILE A 58 -4.26 -11.07 1.97
C ILE A 58 -2.93 -10.44 1.59
N THR A 59 -2.61 -10.33 0.30
CA THR A 59 -1.35 -9.67 -0.14
C THR A 59 -1.29 -8.21 0.30
N GLY A 60 -2.39 -7.46 0.21
CA GLY A 60 -2.46 -6.09 0.70
C GLY A 60 -2.23 -6.01 2.21
N SER A 61 -2.85 -6.91 2.97
CA SER A 61 -2.67 -7.01 4.43
C SER A 61 -1.22 -7.26 4.82
N VAL A 62 -0.59 -8.25 4.20
CA VAL A 62 0.82 -8.61 4.47
C VAL A 62 1.73 -7.44 4.10
N ALA A 63 1.53 -6.82 2.93
CA ALA A 63 2.33 -5.68 2.51
C ALA A 63 2.20 -4.48 3.46
N LEU A 64 1.01 -4.17 3.96
CA LEU A 64 0.80 -3.09 4.94
C LEU A 64 1.48 -3.39 6.28
N LEU A 65 1.40 -4.63 6.77
CA LEU A 65 2.10 -5.05 7.98
C LEU A 65 3.62 -4.95 7.81
N SER A 66 4.15 -5.44 6.68
CA SER A 66 5.56 -5.31 6.35
C SER A 66 6.00 -3.85 6.23
N ALA A 67 5.16 -2.97 5.68
CA ALA A 67 5.42 -1.53 5.61
C ALA A 67 5.54 -0.92 7.01
N GLY A 68 4.61 -1.23 7.91
CA GLY A 68 4.64 -0.78 9.30
C GLY A 68 5.88 -1.30 10.05
N ALA A 69 6.20 -2.58 9.89
CA ALA A 69 7.39 -3.18 10.48
C ALA A 69 8.69 -2.54 9.95
N ALA A 70 8.80 -2.33 8.64
CA ALA A 70 9.94 -1.66 8.04
C ALA A 70 10.08 -0.21 8.52
N ALA A 71 8.96 0.54 8.56
CA ALA A 71 8.95 1.91 9.07
C ALA A 71 9.38 1.99 10.54
N PHE A 72 9.02 1.00 11.35
CA PHE A 72 9.37 0.96 12.77
C PHE A 72 10.83 0.51 13.00
N LEU A 73 11.22 -0.62 12.41
CA LEU A 73 12.53 -1.25 12.63
C LEU A 73 13.67 -0.52 11.90
N LEU A 74 13.39 0.13 10.78
CA LEU A 74 14.38 0.78 9.92
C LEU A 74 14.21 2.30 9.87
N ARG A 75 13.60 2.90 10.92
CA ARG A 75 13.29 4.34 10.97
C ARG A 75 14.50 5.26 10.83
N GLU A 76 15.68 4.79 11.24
CA GLU A 76 16.93 5.55 11.19
C GLU A 76 17.66 5.40 9.83
N SER A 77 17.06 4.67 8.88
CA SER A 77 17.65 4.41 7.57
C SER A 77 16.75 4.96 6.45
N LEU A 78 17.31 5.85 5.64
CA LEU A 78 16.60 6.40 4.48
C LEU A 78 16.13 5.31 3.52
N ALA A 79 16.99 4.33 3.22
CA ALA A 79 16.63 3.19 2.38
C ALA A 79 15.52 2.34 3.01
N GLY A 80 15.53 2.19 4.34
CA GLY A 80 14.47 1.52 5.09
C GLY A 80 13.13 2.24 4.99
N LEU A 81 13.13 3.56 5.11
CA LEU A 81 11.93 4.39 4.96
C LEU A 81 11.40 4.38 3.52
N LEU A 82 12.28 4.40 2.51
CA LEU A 82 11.89 4.26 1.10
C LEU A 82 11.27 2.88 0.83
N LEU A 83 11.86 1.80 1.37
CA LEU A 83 11.30 0.46 1.27
C LEU A 83 9.91 0.38 1.94
N ALA A 84 9.78 0.93 3.15
CA ALA A 84 8.49 1.02 3.84
C ALA A 84 7.44 1.76 3.00
N THR A 85 7.85 2.81 2.29
CA THR A 85 6.99 3.61 1.41
C THR A 85 6.53 2.83 0.17
N VAL A 86 7.42 2.06 -0.45
CA VAL A 86 7.08 1.14 -1.56
C VAL A 86 6.06 0.09 -1.10
N LEU A 87 6.34 -0.57 0.01
CA LEU A 87 5.45 -1.59 0.59
C LEU A 87 4.08 -1.00 0.95
N LEU A 88 4.05 0.22 1.47
CA LEU A 88 2.82 0.94 1.78
C LEU A 88 1.98 1.18 0.52
N GLY A 89 2.61 1.61 -0.58
CA GLY A 89 1.95 1.80 -1.87
C GLY A 89 1.32 0.51 -2.40
N LEU A 90 2.09 -0.58 -2.39
CA LEU A 90 1.60 -1.90 -2.81
C LEU A 90 0.45 -2.38 -1.93
N GLY A 91 0.59 -2.25 -0.61
CA GLY A 91 -0.44 -2.60 0.35
C GLY A 91 -1.76 -1.88 0.06
N VAL A 92 -1.70 -0.56 -0.16
CA VAL A 92 -2.88 0.25 -0.53
C VAL A 92 -3.49 -0.23 -1.83
N LEU A 93 -2.70 -0.47 -2.89
CA LEU A 93 -3.21 -0.95 -4.17
C LEU A 93 -4.02 -2.24 -4.00
N PHE A 94 -3.41 -3.26 -3.40
CA PHE A 94 -4.05 -4.57 -3.28
C PHE A 94 -5.24 -4.56 -2.32
N SER A 95 -5.18 -3.78 -1.23
CA SER A 95 -6.33 -3.59 -0.35
C SER A 95 -7.51 -2.96 -1.09
N VAL A 96 -7.29 -1.88 -1.85
CA VAL A 96 -8.37 -1.23 -2.61
C VAL A 96 -8.97 -2.18 -3.63
N VAL A 97 -8.15 -2.83 -4.46
CA VAL A 97 -8.65 -3.76 -5.48
C VAL A 97 -9.44 -4.92 -4.85
N GLY A 98 -8.92 -5.49 -3.76
CA GLY A 98 -9.61 -6.57 -3.03
C GLY A 98 -10.91 -6.11 -2.38
N GLU A 99 -10.93 -4.93 -1.76
CA GLU A 99 -12.14 -4.33 -1.18
C GLU A 99 -13.20 -4.06 -2.26
N GLN A 100 -12.81 -3.52 -3.42
CA GLN A 100 -13.73 -3.29 -4.55
C GLN A 100 -14.32 -4.61 -5.07
N ALA A 101 -13.50 -5.64 -5.28
CA ALA A 101 -13.96 -6.94 -5.74
C ALA A 101 -14.92 -7.60 -4.74
N TRP A 102 -14.63 -7.48 -3.43
CA TRP A 102 -15.50 -8.01 -2.38
C TRP A 102 -16.87 -7.33 -2.36
N VAL A 103 -16.91 -6.00 -2.46
CA VAL A 103 -18.16 -5.22 -2.53
C VAL A 103 -18.98 -5.60 -3.77
N MET A 104 -18.35 -5.69 -4.94
CA MET A 104 -19.03 -6.07 -6.19
C MET A 104 -19.64 -7.48 -6.12
N ARG A 105 -18.94 -8.42 -5.47
CA ARG A 105 -19.44 -9.77 -5.25
C ARG A 105 -20.74 -9.77 -4.42
N GLY A 106 -20.81 -8.95 -3.38
CA GLY A 106 -22.02 -8.76 -2.57
C GLY A 106 -23.17 -8.11 -3.34
N ALA A 107 -22.89 -7.08 -4.14
CA ALA A 107 -23.90 -6.40 -4.95
C ALA A 107 -24.52 -7.29 -6.06
N SER A 108 -23.74 -8.24 -6.59
CA SER A 108 -24.23 -9.20 -7.59
C SER A 108 -25.23 -10.19 -7.02
N ALA A 109 -25.06 -10.58 -5.75
CA ALA A 109 -25.94 -11.53 -5.07
C ALA A 109 -27.32 -10.93 -4.77
N GLY A 110 -27.40 -9.64 -4.43
CA GLY A 110 -28.67 -8.95 -4.12
C GLY A 110 -29.51 -8.52 -5.33
N ARG A 111 -29.09 -8.84 -6.57
CA ARG A 111 -29.87 -8.57 -7.80
C ARG A 111 -30.65 -9.78 -8.31
N LEU A 112 -30.56 -10.91 -7.60
CA LEU A 112 -31.23 -12.16 -7.93
C LEU A 112 -32.53 -12.36 -7.12
N ASP A 113 -32.88 -11.37 -6.30
CA ASP A 113 -34.11 -11.26 -5.50
C ASP A 113 -34.97 -10.11 -6.06
#